data_AF-A0A953I5A9-F1
#
_entry.id   AF-A0A953I5A9-F1
#
_cell.length_a   1.000
_cell.length_b   1.000
_cell.length_c   1.000
_cell.angle_alpha   90.00
_cell.angle_beta   90.00
_cell.angle_gamma   90.00
#
_symmetry.space_group_name_H-M   'P 1'
#
loop_
_entity.id
_entity.type
_entity.pdbx_description
1 polymer ?
#
loop_
_entity_poly.entity_id
_entity_poly.type
_entity_poly.pdbx_seq_one_letter_code
_entity_poly.pdbx_strand_id
1 'polypeptide(L)' 'MERIKAFFEGIRTYLREVVGELRKVVWPSRERVIKATGIVVAMVALVAGFLYLWDLGIGALMELLLA' A
#
# COMPACT_ATOMS: atom_id res chain seq x y z
N MET A 1 -37.40 -23.67 -4.87
CA MET A 1 -37.53 -22.70 -3.75
C MET A 1 -36.67 -23.09 -2.54
N GLU A 2 -36.65 -24.36 -2.11
CA GLU A 2 -35.81 -24.81 -0.98
C GLU A 2 -34.30 -24.66 -1.22
N ARG A 3 -33.79 -25.00 -2.41
CA ARG A 3 -32.36 -24.84 -2.75
C ARG A 3 -31.88 -23.39 -2.66
N ILE A 4 -32.77 -22.44 -2.98
CA ILE A 4 -32.48 -21.01 -2.89
C ILE A 4 -32.44 -20.61 -1.40
N LYS A 5 -33.42 -21.02 -0.60
CA LYS A 5 -33.41 -20.75 0.85
C LYS A 5 -32.17 -21.32 1.54
N ALA A 6 -31.77 -22.55 1.21
CA ALA A 6 -30.57 -23.19 1.74
C ALA A 6 -29.27 -22.46 1.34
N PHE A 7 -29.20 -21.94 0.12
CA PHE A 7 -28.07 -21.13 -0.34
C PHE A 7 -27.97 -19.78 0.41
N PHE A 8 -29.11 -19.11 0.62
CA PHE A 8 -29.17 -17.87 1.41
C PHE A 8 -28.81 -18.09 2.88
N GLU A 9 -29.18 -19.23 3.48
CA GLU A 9 -28.73 -19.60 4.83
C GLU A 9 -27.21 -19.84 4.90
N GLY A 10 -26.62 -20.50 3.90
CA GLY A 10 -25.18 -20.69 3.82
C GLY A 10 -24.41 -19.36 3.75
N ILE A 11 -24.86 -18.43 2.91
CA ILE A 11 -24.26 -17.08 2.80
C ILE A 11 -24.39 -16.32 4.12
N ARG A 12 -25.55 -16.39 4.78
CA ARG A 12 -25.76 -15.71 6.06
C ARG A 12 -24.79 -16.21 7.13
N THR A 13 -24.57 -17.51 7.19
CA THR A 13 -23.62 -18.12 8.12
C THR A 13 -22.18 -17.69 7.79
N TYR A 14 -21.77 -17.75 6.53
CA TYR A 14 -20.45 -17.31 6.07
C TYR A 14 -20.18 -15.83 6.42
N LEU A 15 -21.12 -14.92 6.14
CA LEU A 15 -20.96 -13.50 6.47
C LEU A 15 -20.85 -13.27 7.98
N ARG A 16 -21.57 -14.05 8.79
CA ARG A 16 -21.50 -13.97 10.26
C ARG A 16 -20.13 -14.40 10.77
N GLU A 17 -19.55 -15.45 10.19
CA GLU A 17 -18.19 -15.92 10.51
C GLU A 17 -17.14 -14.89 10.10
N VAL A 18 -17.20 -14.35 8.88
CA VAL A 18 -16.28 -13.30 8.39
C VAL A 18 -16.32 -12.07 9.28
N VAL A 19 -17.51 -11.60 9.69
CA VAL A 19 -17.63 -10.47 10.63
C VAL A 19 -17.04 -10.81 12.00
N GLY A 20 -17.15 -12.06 12.45
CA GLY A 20 -16.51 -12.55 13.67
C GLY A 20 -14.99 -12.46 13.61
N GLU A 21 -14.38 -12.86 12.50
CA GLU A 21 -12.93 -12.78 12.28
C GLU A 21 -12.44 -11.34 12.08
N LEU A 22 -13.19 -10.51 11.34
CA LEU A 22 -12.86 -9.10 11.15
C LEU A 22 -12.82 -8.31 12.47
N ARG A 23 -13.62 -8.71 13.46
CA ARG A 23 -13.57 -8.11 14.80
C ARG A 23 -12.29 -8.43 15.57
N LYS A 24 -11.56 -9.49 15.20
CA LYS A 24 -10.24 -9.83 15.77
C LYS A 24 -9.11 -9.01 15.13
N VAL A 25 -9.37 -8.30 14.04
CA VAL A 25 -8.38 -7.41 13.41
C VAL A 25 -8.08 -6.26 14.35
N VAL A 26 -6.86 -6.23 14.86
CA VAL A 26 -6.36 -5.12 15.66
C VAL A 26 -5.99 -3.99 14.71
N TRP A 27 -6.83 -2.96 14.67
CA TRP A 27 -6.52 -1.78 13.88
C TRP A 27 -5.35 -1.01 14.50
N PRO A 28 -4.36 -0.61 13.68
CA PRO A 28 -3.22 0.13 14.16
C PRO A 28 -3.64 1.50 14.73
N SER A 29 -2.89 1.99 15.72
CA SER A 29 -3.07 3.36 16.22
C SER A 29 -2.70 4.37 15.12
N ARG A 30 -3.35 5.54 15.13
CA ARG A 30 -3.07 6.64 14.18
C ARG A 30 -1.58 6.98 14.11
N GLU A 31 -0.90 6.95 15.24
CA GLU A 31 0.53 7.17 15.34
C GLU A 31 1.37 6.15 14.56
N ARG A 32 1.01 4.85 14.63
CA ARG A 32 1.71 3.79 13.88
C ARG A 32 1.55 3.98 12.38
N VAL A 33 0.36 4.34 11.94
CA VAL A 33 0.09 4.62 10.52
C VAL A 33 0.93 5.80 10.04
N ILE A 34 0.91 6.92 10.77
CA ILE A 34 1.68 8.12 10.40
C ILE A 34 3.18 7.83 10.35
N LYS A 35 3.72 7.10 11.35
CA LYS A 35 5.14 6.72 11.36
C LYS A 35 5.49 5.82 10.18
N ALA A 36 4.70 4.79 9.91
CA ALA A 36 4.94 3.87 8.80
C ALA A 36 4.91 4.60 7.45
N THR A 37 3.90 5.45 7.21
CA THR A 37 3.81 6.23 5.97
C THR A 37 4.94 7.25 5.86
N GLY A 38 5.32 7.89 6.98
CA GLY A 38 6.43 8.84 7.02
C GLY A 38 7.78 8.22 6.63
N ILE A 39 8.06 7.01 7.11
CA ILE A 39 9.26 6.25 6.72
C ILE A 39 9.28 5.98 5.22
N VAL A 40 8.16 5.54 4.65
CA VAL A 40 8.05 5.25 3.21
C VAL A 40 8.29 6.52 2.39
N VAL A 41 7.67 7.64 2.75
CA VAL A 41 7.85 8.92 2.06
C VAL A 41 9.32 9.39 2.13
N ALA A 42 9.97 9.27 3.29
CA ALA A 42 11.37 9.62 3.44
C ALA A 42 12.28 8.75 2.54
N MET A 43 12.02 7.45 2.48
CA MET A 43 12.79 6.54 1.63
C MET A 43 12.60 6.86 0.14
N VAL A 44 11.38 7.13 -0.30
CA VAL A 44 11.10 7.55 -1.68
C VAL A 44 11.79 8.86 -2.01
N ALA A 45 11.76 9.85 -1.10
CA ALA A 45 12.42 11.13 -1.31
C ALA A 45 13.94 10.99 -1.45
N LEU A 46 14.57 10.10 -0.67
CA LEU A 46 16.00 9.82 -0.78
C LEU A 46 16.36 9.19 -2.13
N VAL A 47 15.61 8.18 -2.57
CA VAL A 47 15.84 7.52 -3.87
C VAL A 47 15.61 8.50 -5.02
N ALA A 48 14.53 9.27 -4.96
CA ALA A 48 14.23 10.29 -5.98
C ALA A 48 15.33 11.36 -6.04
N GLY A 49 15.81 11.84 -4.89
CA GLY A 49 16.91 12.80 -4.83
C GLY A 49 18.22 12.23 -5.40
N PHE A 50 18.53 10.97 -5.12
CA PHE A 50 19.68 10.30 -5.70
C PHE A 50 19.59 10.20 -7.22
N LEU A 51 18.46 9.72 -7.75
CA LEU A 51 18.25 9.63 -9.20
C LEU A 51 18.34 11.01 -9.86
N TYR A 52 17.73 12.03 -9.26
CA TYR A 52 17.80 13.41 -9.75
C TYR A 52 19.25 13.92 -9.85
N LEU A 53 20.10 13.62 -8.87
CA LEU A 53 21.52 13.97 -8.93
C LEU A 53 22.26 13.25 -10.07
N TRP A 54 21.92 11.99 -10.32
CA TRP A 54 22.48 11.24 -11.44
C TRP A 54 22.03 11.78 -12.79
N ASP A 55 20.76 12.15 -12.92
CA ASP A 55 20.22 12.75 -14.15
C ASP A 55 20.93 14.07 -14.48
N LEU A 56 21.19 14.90 -13.47
CA LEU A 56 21.96 16.14 -13.64
C LEU A 56 23.42 15.87 -14.01
N GLY A 57 24.08 14.91 -13.34
CA GLY A 57 25.48 14.60 -13.58
C GLY A 57 25.73 13.99 -14.96
N ILE A 58 24.89 13.05 -15.37
CA ILE A 58 24.96 12.42 -16.69
C ILE A 58 24.50 13.38 -17.77
N GLY A 59 23.44 14.16 -17.53
CA GLY A 59 22.95 15.17 -18.47
C GLY A 59 24.03 16.18 -18.85
N ALA A 60 24.72 16.75 -17.85
CA ALA A 60 25.82 17.68 -18.08
C ALA A 60 27.02 17.03 -18.81
N LEU A 61 27.32 15.76 -18.51
CA LEU A 61 28.37 15.02 -19.21
C LEU A 61 28.00 14.76 -20.68
N MET A 62 26.73 14.45 -20.95
CA MET A 62 26.23 14.21 -22.31
C MET A 62 26.23 15.50 -23.13
N GLU A 63 25.85 16.65 -22.56
CA GLU A 63 25.98 17.96 -23.22
C GLU A 63 27.43 18.26 -23.58
N LEU A 64 28.39 17.98 -22.70
CA LEU A 64 29.81 18.19 -22.97
C LEU A 64 30.36 17.24 -24.04
N LEU A 65 29.84 16.02 -24.15
CA LEU A 65 30.28 15.02 -25.14
C LEU A 65 29.66 15.23 -26.53
N LEU A 66 28.45 15.81 -26.60
CA LEU A 66 27.72 16.07 -27.85
C LEU A 66 27.95 17.48 -28.40
N ALA A 67 28.52 18.39 -27.60
CA ALA A 67 29.02 19.70 -28.01
C ALA A 67 30.43 19.60 -28.63
#